data_AF-A0A939GQ11-F1
#
_entry.id   AF-A0A939GQ11-F1
#
_cell.length_a   1.000
_cell.length_b   1.000
_cell.length_c   1.000
_cell.angle_alpha   90.00
_cell.angle_beta   90.00
_cell.angle_gamma   90.00
#
_symmetry.space_group_name_H-M   'P 1'
#
loop_
_entity.id
_entity.type
_entity.pdbx_description
1 polymer ?
#
loop_
_entity_poly.entity_id
_entity_poly.type
_entity_poly.pdbx_seq_one_letter_code
_entity_poly.pdbx_strand_id
1 'polypeptide(L)'
;MPKNGELWELLKSIPQGKDNDIVFKVDGKIVKDGTLRANWRGTTGTSTSKIIGIIPTLIEQGKLRKYLPCYNTRHTFITHQVFDLGRDEKIVSAWCGHNEKVSEKHYQDISDRANQINPELPANQSQADDQKTELEMLKEQLKQQQEMINKLLSDKM
;
A
#
# COMPACT_ATOMS: atom_id res chain seq x y z
N MET A 1 -5.35 0.99 8.82
CA MET A 1 -3.91 0.84 8.49
C MET A 1 -3.47 -0.57 8.87
N PRO A 2 -2.73 -1.27 8.00
CA PRO A 2 -2.15 -2.57 8.32
C PRO A 2 -1.23 -2.46 9.55
N LYS A 3 -1.34 -3.41 10.48
CA LYS A 3 -0.57 -3.48 11.73
C LYS A 3 0.30 -4.73 11.75
N ASN A 4 1.15 -4.86 10.73
CA ASN A 4 2.01 -6.01 10.50
C ASN A 4 3.30 -5.61 9.77
N GLY A 5 4.29 -6.50 9.79
CA GLY A 5 5.56 -6.32 9.07
C GLY A 5 6.57 -5.41 9.77
N GLU A 6 7.68 -5.15 9.09
CA GLU A 6 8.86 -4.47 9.64
C GLU A 6 8.55 -3.07 10.18
N LEU A 7 7.72 -2.29 9.48
CA LEU A 7 7.30 -0.95 9.95
C LEU A 7 6.51 -1.05 11.27
N TRP A 8 5.66 -2.06 11.42
CA TRP A 8 4.89 -2.26 12.65
C TRP A 8 5.77 -2.69 13.82
N GLU A 9 6.77 -3.54 13.57
CA GLU A 9 7.79 -3.89 14.57
C GLU A 9 8.62 -2.67 14.96
N LEU A 10 9.01 -1.83 13.99
CA LEU A 10 9.73 -0.59 14.24
C LEU A 10 8.90 0.38 15.09
N LEU A 11 7.61 0.55 14.78
CA LEU A 11 6.72 1.40 15.57
C LEU A 11 6.55 0.88 17.00
N LYS A 12 6.47 -0.44 17.19
CA LYS A 12 6.42 -1.07 18.54
C LYS A 12 7.72 -0.92 19.32
N SER A 13 8.85 -0.76 18.64
CA SER A 13 10.14 -0.54 19.31
C SER A 13 10.27 0.87 19.93
N ILE A 14 9.39 1.81 19.56
CA ILE A 14 9.35 3.14 20.17
C ILE A 14 8.80 3.02 21.59
N PRO A 15 9.48 3.59 22.62
CA PRO A 15 9.00 3.54 23.99
C PRO A 15 7.57 4.04 24.13
N GLN A 16 6.71 3.26 24.79
CA GLN A 16 5.32 3.62 24.99
C GLN A 16 5.22 4.83 25.94
N GLY A 17 4.59 5.91 25.44
CA GLY A 17 4.28 7.10 26.22
C GLY A 17 3.03 6.94 27.08
N LYS A 18 2.64 8.02 27.76
CA LYS A 18 1.36 8.10 28.46
C LYS A 18 0.21 8.31 27.46
N ASP A 19 -1.02 8.16 27.93
CA ASP A 19 -2.18 8.51 27.11
C ASP A 19 -2.14 9.98 26.69
N ASN A 20 -2.54 10.26 25.44
CA ASN A 20 -2.43 11.57 24.77
C ASN A 20 -1.01 12.11 24.60
N ASP A 21 0.01 11.27 24.77
CA ASP A 21 1.39 11.65 24.54
C ASP A 21 1.76 11.59 23.05
N ILE A 22 2.76 12.38 22.67
CA ILE A 22 3.20 12.53 21.28
C ILE A 22 4.15 11.39 20.93
N VAL A 23 3.92 10.69 19.81
CA VAL A 23 4.75 9.53 19.41
C VAL A 23 6.17 9.95 19.03
N PHE A 24 6.31 11.00 18.22
CA PHE A 24 7.62 11.47 17.73
C PHE A 24 8.05 12.74 18.47
N LYS A 25 9.13 12.63 19.24
CA LYS A 25 9.67 13.71 20.06
C LYS A 25 11.17 13.86 19.88
N VAL A 26 11.65 15.09 20.08
CA VAL A 26 13.06 15.42 20.29
C VAL A 26 13.13 16.22 21.59
N ASP A 27 13.92 15.73 22.56
CA ASP A 27 14.06 16.32 23.89
C ASP A 27 12.72 16.62 24.59
N GLY A 28 11.78 15.66 24.48
CA GLY A 28 10.44 15.77 25.06
C GLY A 28 9.47 16.71 24.32
N LYS A 29 9.90 17.36 23.24
CA LYS A 29 9.07 18.30 22.45
C LYS A 29 8.63 17.67 21.14
N ILE A 30 7.49 18.13 20.62
CA ILE A 30 7.00 17.73 19.30
C ILE A 30 8.03 18.04 18.21
N VAL A 31 8.23 17.08 17.30
CA VAL A 31 9.03 17.31 16.10
C VAL A 31 8.36 18.38 15.25
N LYS A 32 9.06 19.50 15.03
CA LYS A 32 8.58 20.58 14.16
C LYS A 32 8.72 20.19 12.69
N ASP A 33 7.82 20.67 11.84
CA ASP A 33 7.87 20.45 10.38
C ASP A 33 9.23 20.88 9.77
N GLY A 34 9.79 22.02 10.21
CA GLY A 34 11.12 22.46 9.76
C GLY A 34 12.23 21.45 10.10
N THR A 35 12.17 20.82 11.28
CA THR A 35 13.12 19.78 11.69
C THR A 35 12.95 18.52 10.85
N LEU A 36 11.72 18.10 10.58
CA LEU A 36 11.44 16.97 9.70
C LEU A 36 11.98 17.23 8.28
N ARG A 37 11.71 18.40 7.70
CA ARG A 37 12.20 18.78 6.37
C ARG A 37 13.71 18.82 6.30
N ALA A 38 14.38 19.32 7.33
CA ALA A 38 15.83 19.35 7.43
C ALA A 38 16.43 17.93 7.47
N ASN A 39 15.85 17.03 8.25
CA ASN A 39 16.30 15.62 8.29
C ASN A 39 15.96 14.87 6.99
N TRP A 40 14.87 15.23 6.31
CA TRP A 40 14.48 14.59 5.05
C TRP A 40 15.43 14.96 3.89
N ARG A 41 15.64 16.26 3.68
CA ARG A 41 16.40 16.79 2.53
C ARG A 41 17.88 17.04 2.82
N GLY A 42 18.26 17.15 4.09
CA GLY A 42 19.56 17.64 4.54
C GLY A 42 19.61 19.17 4.63
N THR A 43 20.68 19.68 5.24
CA THR A 43 20.95 21.13 5.30
C THR A 43 22.21 21.45 4.52
N THR A 44 22.14 22.48 3.68
CA THR A 44 23.30 23.05 2.98
C THR A 44 23.75 24.30 3.75
N GLY A 45 24.80 24.19 4.54
CA GLY A 45 25.37 25.30 5.31
C GLY A 45 26.82 25.03 5.73
N THR A 46 27.57 26.09 5.96
CA THR A 46 28.98 26.08 6.41
C THR A 46 29.14 26.00 7.93
N SER A 47 28.05 25.97 8.69
CA SER A 47 28.11 25.85 10.15
C SER A 47 28.22 24.39 10.60
N THR A 48 28.76 24.23 11.80
CA THR A 48 29.14 23.02 12.56
C THR A 48 28.06 21.94 12.75
N SER A 49 26.92 22.04 12.04
CA SER A 49 25.77 21.14 12.18
C SER A 49 25.17 20.83 10.81
N LYS A 50 26.01 20.32 9.91
CA LYS A 50 25.56 19.73 8.63
C LYS A 50 24.73 18.49 8.94
N ILE A 51 23.43 18.53 8.62
CA ILE A 51 22.56 17.37 8.71
C ILE A 51 22.61 16.67 7.35
N ILE A 52 23.14 15.44 7.33
CA ILE A 52 23.02 14.56 6.17
C ILE A 52 21.57 14.08 6.12
N GLY A 53 20.86 14.42 5.05
CA GLY A 53 19.45 14.06 4.91
C GLY A 53 19.24 12.59 4.59
N ILE A 54 18.06 12.07 4.94
CA ILE A 54 17.63 10.70 4.62
C ILE A 54 17.68 10.46 3.11
N ILE A 55 17.08 11.35 2.31
CA ILE A 55 17.01 11.17 0.86
C ILE A 55 18.39 11.26 0.20
N PRO A 56 19.25 12.27 0.51
CA PRO A 56 20.64 12.25 0.06
C PRO A 56 21.39 10.96 0.40
N THR A 57 21.22 10.45 1.62
CA THR A 57 21.85 9.19 2.06
C THR A 57 21.39 8.01 1.19
N LEU A 58 20.09 7.92 0.89
CA LEU A 58 19.56 6.87 0.02
C LEU A 58 20.04 7.00 -1.43
N ILE A 59 20.30 8.21 -1.91
CA ILE A 59 20.89 8.44 -3.23
C ILE A 59 22.35 7.99 -3.26
N GLU A 60 23.12 8.35 -2.23
CA GLU A 60 24.52 7.92 -2.08
C GLU A 60 24.64 6.38 -2.01
N GLN A 61 23.69 5.73 -1.37
CA GLN A 61 23.57 4.26 -1.35
C GLN A 61 23.10 3.64 -2.68
N GLY A 62 22.77 4.44 -3.69
CA GLY A 62 22.26 3.96 -4.98
C GLY A 62 20.81 3.45 -4.94
N LYS A 63 20.11 3.59 -3.80
CA LYS A 63 18.71 3.14 -3.63
C LYS A 63 17.71 4.10 -4.28
N LEU A 64 18.08 5.38 -4.42
CA LEU A 64 17.30 6.39 -5.12
C LEU A 64 18.15 7.07 -6.20
N ARG A 65 17.52 7.43 -7.31
CA ARG A 65 18.20 8.13 -8.42
C ARG A 65 18.18 9.65 -8.28
N LYS A 66 17.23 10.18 -7.52
CA LYS A 66 17.00 11.63 -7.37
C LYS A 66 16.32 11.93 -6.05
N TYR A 67 16.32 13.21 -5.69
CA TYR A 67 15.58 13.68 -4.54
C TYR A 67 14.06 13.49 -4.71
N LEU A 68 13.41 13.02 -3.65
CA LEU A 68 11.97 12.81 -3.56
C LEU A 68 11.42 13.48 -2.28
N PRO A 69 10.49 14.45 -2.38
CA PRO A 69 9.79 15.02 -1.23
C PRO A 69 8.97 13.98 -0.43
N CYS A 70 8.63 14.28 0.83
CA CYS A 70 7.80 13.40 1.67
C CYS A 70 6.45 13.04 1.02
N TYR A 71 5.89 13.93 0.20
CA TYR A 71 4.66 13.68 -0.54
C TYR A 71 4.76 12.43 -1.45
N ASN A 72 5.94 12.20 -2.05
CA ASN A 72 6.16 11.03 -2.89
C ASN A 72 6.07 9.73 -2.08
N THR A 73 6.46 9.72 -0.80
CA THR A 73 6.29 8.54 0.06
C THR A 73 4.82 8.19 0.26
N ARG A 74 3.96 9.20 0.50
CA ARG A 74 2.50 9.01 0.60
C ARG A 74 1.93 8.50 -0.72
N HIS A 75 2.37 9.07 -1.82
CA HIS A 75 1.93 8.67 -3.15
C HIS A 75 2.34 7.22 -3.48
N THR A 76 3.60 6.85 -3.25
CA THR A 76 4.08 5.47 -3.41
C THR A 76 3.30 4.50 -2.52
N PHE A 77 3.03 4.86 -1.27
CA PHE A 77 2.20 4.03 -0.39
C PHE A 77 0.81 3.79 -0.99
N ILE A 78 0.11 4.84 -1.42
CA ILE A 78 -1.23 4.71 -2.00
C ILE A 78 -1.21 3.84 -3.26
N THR A 79 -0.30 4.14 -4.20
CA THR A 79 -0.13 3.35 -5.43
C THR A 79 0.13 1.88 -5.11
N HIS A 80 1.05 1.59 -4.18
CA HIS A 80 1.37 0.21 -3.79
C HIS A 80 0.16 -0.52 -3.19
N GLN A 81 -0.59 0.14 -2.30
CA GLN A 81 -1.76 -0.49 -1.69
C GLN A 81 -2.87 -0.77 -2.72
N VAL A 82 -3.13 0.17 -3.62
CA VAL A 82 -4.24 0.06 -4.58
C VAL A 82 -3.89 -0.87 -5.74
N PHE A 83 -2.74 -0.66 -6.39
CA PHE A 83 -2.39 -1.37 -7.62
C PHE A 83 -1.63 -2.66 -7.36
N ASP A 84 -0.64 -2.64 -6.47
CA ASP A 84 0.20 -3.81 -6.25
C ASP A 84 -0.45 -4.82 -5.29
N LEU A 85 -1.23 -4.35 -4.32
CA LEU A 85 -1.92 -5.20 -3.33
C LEU A 85 -3.44 -5.30 -3.54
N GLY A 86 -3.98 -4.67 -4.58
CA GLY A 86 -5.40 -4.76 -4.94
C GLY A 86 -6.38 -4.23 -3.89
N ARG A 87 -5.96 -3.31 -2.99
CA ARG A 87 -6.84 -2.77 -1.95
C ARG A 87 -7.82 -1.76 -2.54
N ASP A 88 -9.04 -1.79 -2.01
CA ASP A 88 -10.08 -0.82 -2.35
C ASP A 88 -9.61 0.62 -2.08
N GLU A 89 -9.75 1.48 -3.10
CA GLU A 89 -9.29 2.86 -3.07
C GLU A 89 -9.96 3.70 -1.98
N LYS A 90 -11.23 3.42 -1.65
CA LYS A 90 -11.96 4.14 -0.58
C LYS A 90 -11.36 3.81 0.78
N ILE A 91 -11.00 2.55 1.00
CA ILE A 91 -10.32 2.12 2.23
C ILE A 91 -8.96 2.79 2.37
N VAL A 92 -8.16 2.80 1.30
CA VAL A 92 -6.84 3.44 1.31
C VAL A 92 -6.96 4.96 1.51
N SER A 93 -7.95 5.59 0.85
CA SER A 93 -8.26 7.02 1.01
C SER A 93 -8.63 7.37 2.44
N ALA A 94 -9.43 6.53 3.10
CA ALA A 94 -9.79 6.68 4.51
C ALA A 94 -8.57 6.57 5.44
N TRP A 95 -7.60 5.67 5.17
CA TRP A 95 -6.36 5.60 5.96
C TRP A 95 -5.50 6.86 5.83
N CYS A 96 -5.50 7.44 4.64
CA CYS A 96 -4.71 8.64 4.36
C CYS A 96 -5.43 9.92 4.81
N GLY A 97 -6.75 9.90 5.02
CA GLY A 97 -7.55 11.09 5.35
C GLY A 97 -7.77 12.01 4.15
N HIS A 98 -7.86 11.46 2.94
CA HIS A 98 -8.25 12.21 1.73
C HIS A 98 -9.78 12.20 1.54
N ASN A 99 -10.29 13.22 0.84
CA ASN A 99 -11.62 13.18 0.24
C ASN A 99 -11.55 12.33 -1.04
N GLU A 100 -12.53 11.44 -1.25
CA GLU A 100 -12.61 10.43 -2.33
C GLU A 100 -12.28 11.01 -3.73
N LYS A 101 -12.72 12.25 -3.99
CA LYS A 101 -12.49 12.96 -5.26
C LYS A 101 -11.02 13.30 -5.59
N VAL A 102 -10.15 13.35 -4.58
CA VAL A 102 -8.70 13.63 -4.78
C VAL A 102 -7.97 12.35 -5.20
N SER A 103 -8.47 11.19 -4.81
CA SER A 103 -7.85 9.91 -5.14
C SER A 103 -8.12 9.51 -6.61
N GLU A 104 -9.37 9.64 -7.07
CA GLU A 104 -9.76 9.28 -8.45
C GLU A 104 -8.93 10.00 -9.52
N LYS A 105 -8.61 11.29 -9.33
CA LYS A 105 -7.89 12.09 -10.34
C LYS A 105 -6.37 11.87 -10.36
N HIS A 106 -5.75 11.53 -9.23
CA HIS A 106 -4.29 11.50 -9.12
C HIS A 106 -3.69 10.10 -9.27
N TYR A 107 -4.46 9.04 -9.01
CA TYR A 107 -3.91 7.68 -8.99
C TYR A 107 -4.25 6.83 -10.21
N GLN A 108 -5.32 7.14 -10.96
CA GLN A 108 -5.72 6.37 -12.15
C GLN A 108 -4.66 6.38 -13.27
N ASP A 109 -4.00 7.52 -13.51
CA ASP A 109 -2.92 7.65 -14.51
C ASP A 109 -1.68 6.76 -14.22
N ILE A 110 -1.60 6.17 -13.02
CA ILE A 110 -0.48 5.34 -12.58
C ILE A 110 -0.81 3.84 -12.72
N SER A 111 -2.07 3.46 -12.86
CA SER A 111 -2.47 2.08 -13.17
C SER A 111 -1.68 1.51 -14.35
N ASP A 112 -1.58 2.30 -15.42
CA ASP A 112 -0.86 1.90 -16.64
C ASP A 112 0.66 1.79 -16.45
N ARG A 113 1.23 2.50 -15.46
CA ARG A 113 2.66 2.47 -15.13
C ARG A 113 3.01 1.46 -14.05
N ALA A 114 2.13 1.20 -13.08
CA ALA A 114 2.35 0.28 -11.97
C ALA A 114 2.47 -1.17 -12.45
N ASN A 115 1.66 -1.54 -13.46
CA ASN A 115 1.73 -2.84 -14.14
C ASN A 115 3.12 -3.16 -14.76
N GLN A 116 4.01 -2.17 -14.89
CA GLN A 116 5.37 -2.35 -15.45
C GLN A 116 6.48 -2.43 -14.40
N ILE A 117 6.22 -2.08 -13.13
CA ILE A 117 7.29 -1.85 -12.13
C ILE A 117 7.52 -3.05 -11.20
N ASN A 118 6.56 -3.96 -11.05
CA ASN A 118 6.71 -5.15 -10.21
C ASN A 118 5.98 -6.39 -10.80
N PRO A 119 6.65 -7.16 -11.68
CA PRO A 119 6.04 -8.31 -12.36
C PRO A 119 5.78 -9.53 -11.45
N GLU A 120 6.30 -9.54 -10.22
CA GLU A 120 6.18 -10.69 -9.30
C GLU A 120 5.10 -10.53 -8.22
N LEU A 121 4.45 -9.36 -8.12
CA LEU A 121 3.34 -9.20 -7.21
C LEU A 121 2.04 -9.60 -7.93
N PRO A 122 1.10 -10.28 -7.26
CA PRO A 122 -0.15 -10.69 -7.86
C PRO A 122 -0.95 -9.42 -8.17
N ALA A 123 -0.75 -8.87 -9.36
CA ALA A 123 -1.71 -8.00 -10.00
C ALA A 123 -3.07 -8.72 -9.94
N ASN A 124 -4.14 -7.95 -9.81
CA ASN A 124 -5.51 -8.36 -9.53
C ASN A 124 -6.18 -9.30 -10.58
N GLN A 125 -5.41 -10.16 -11.25
CA GLN A 125 -5.85 -11.24 -12.14
C GLN A 125 -6.19 -12.51 -11.35
N SER A 126 -5.47 -12.84 -10.26
CA SER A 126 -5.68 -14.10 -9.55
C SER A 126 -7.07 -14.23 -8.89
N GLN A 127 -7.65 -13.15 -8.36
CA GLN A 127 -9.01 -13.22 -7.78
C GLN A 127 -10.12 -13.33 -8.83
N ALA A 128 -9.95 -12.75 -10.02
CA ALA A 128 -10.96 -12.82 -11.07
C ALA A 128 -10.92 -14.16 -11.81
N ASP A 129 -9.72 -14.74 -11.98
CA ASP A 129 -9.56 -16.04 -12.64
C ASP A 129 -9.93 -17.21 -11.69
N ASP A 130 -9.55 -17.16 -10.41
CA ASP A 130 -9.97 -18.17 -9.42
C ASP A 130 -11.50 -18.20 -9.26
N GLN A 131 -12.15 -17.03 -9.21
CA GLN A 131 -13.61 -16.93 -9.14
C GLN A 131 -14.28 -17.43 -10.42
N LYS A 132 -13.69 -17.23 -11.60
CA LYS A 132 -14.22 -17.77 -12.86
C LYS A 132 -14.11 -19.29 -12.92
N THR A 133 -12.97 -19.85 -12.52
CA THR A 133 -12.78 -21.31 -12.49
C THR A 133 -13.73 -21.99 -11.50
N GLU A 134 -13.95 -21.39 -10.33
CA GLU A 134 -14.91 -21.90 -9.35
C GLU A 134 -16.36 -21.84 -9.87
N LEU A 135 -16.73 -20.76 -10.56
CA LEU A 135 -18.04 -20.62 -11.21
C LEU A 135 -18.27 -21.65 -12.33
N GLU A 136 -17.24 -21.96 -13.13
CA GLU A 136 -17.33 -22.99 -14.17
C GLU A 136 -17.48 -24.39 -13.57
N MET A 137 -16.72 -24.71 -12.53
CA MET A 137 -16.86 -25.98 -11.80
C MET A 137 -18.26 -26.16 -11.20
N LEU A 138 -18.82 -25.11 -10.57
CA LEU A 138 -20.16 -25.15 -9.98
C LEU A 138 -21.24 -25.35 -11.04
N LYS A 139 -21.10 -24.72 -12.22
CA LYS A 139 -22.03 -24.90 -13.34
C LYS A 139 -22.02 -26.32 -13.89
N GLU A 140 -20.83 -26.92 -14.01
CA GLU A 140 -20.70 -28.30 -14.49
C GLU A 140 -21.28 -29.30 -13.47
N GLN A 141 -21.06 -29.08 -12.17
CA GLN A 141 -21.68 -29.89 -11.12
C GLN A 141 -23.22 -29.83 -11.16
N LEU A 142 -23.79 -28.65 -11.34
CA LEU A 142 -25.23 -28.45 -11.48
C LEU A 142 -25.80 -29.21 -12.70
N LYS A 143 -25.08 -29.15 -13.83
CA LYS A 143 -25.46 -29.87 -15.05
C LYS A 143 -25.48 -31.39 -14.83
N GLN A 144 -24.45 -31.94 -14.20
CA GLN A 144 -24.36 -33.37 -13.90
C GLN A 144 -25.47 -33.83 -12.94
N GLN A 145 -25.80 -33.02 -11.93
CA GLN A 145 -26.92 -33.29 -11.03
C GLN A 145 -28.25 -33.29 -11.78
N GLN A 146 -28.46 -32.33 -12.69
CA GLN A 146 -29.68 -32.26 -13.50
C GLN A 146 -29.83 -33.47 -14.42
N GLU A 147 -28.75 -33.92 -15.05
CA GLU A 147 -28.75 -35.12 -15.90
C GLU A 147 -29.05 -36.39 -15.10
N MET A 148 -28.48 -36.52 -13.90
CA MET A 148 -28.76 -37.64 -13.01
C MET A 148 -30.22 -37.67 -12.54
N ILE A 149 -30.79 -36.51 -12.20
CA ILE A 149 -32.20 -36.38 -11.84
C ILE A 149 -33.08 -36.80 -13.02
N ASN A 150 -32.78 -36.31 -14.22
CA ASN A 150 -33.55 -36.65 -15.42
C ASN A 150 -33.50 -38.16 -15.72
N LYS A 151 -32.35 -38.80 -15.52
CA LYS A 151 -32.19 -40.25 -15.71
C LYS A 151 -32.96 -41.07 -14.66
N LEU A 152 -32.94 -40.64 -13.40
CA LEU A 152 -33.73 -41.26 -12.33
C LEU A 152 -35.25 -41.09 -12.54
N LEU A 153 -35.66 -39.99 -13.17
CA LEU A 153 -37.06 -39.76 -13.54
C LEU A 153 -37.47 -40.59 -14.77
N SER A 154 -36.58 -40.81 -15.73
CA SER A 154 -36.85 -41.69 -16.89
C SER A 154 -36.90 -43.17 -16.52
N ASP A 155 -36.06 -43.62 -15.57
CA ASP A 155 -36.02 -45.02 -15.12
C ASP A 155 -37.20 -45.39 -14.20
N LYS A 156 -37.99 -44.40 -13.74
CA LYS A 156 -39.18 -44.58 -12.90
C LYS A 156 -40.51 -44.55 -13.68
N MET A 157 -40.48 -44.26 -14.98
CA MET A 157 -41.64 -44.40 -15.89
C MET A 157 -41.54 -45.71 -16.69
#